data_AF-A0A7C7E9V9-F1
#
_entry.id   AF-A0A7C7E9V9-F1
#
_cell.length_a   1.000
_cell.length_b   1.000
_cell.length_c   1.000
_cell.angle_alpha   90.00
_cell.angle_beta   90.00
_cell.angle_gamma   90.00
#
_symmetry.space_group_name_H-M   'P 1'
#
loop_
_entity.id
_entity.type
_entity.pdbx_description
1 polymer ?
#
loop_
_entity_poly.entity_id
_entity_poly.type
_entity_poly.pdbx_seq_one_letter_code
_entity_poly.pdbx_strand_id
1 'polypeptide(L)'
;MYQFNHGYELLELTKKFNLPISQIVVLAEQEKTGEGLDTIFQKMRNNLKVMKEAINKGLNEDLKSVSGLSGGDAKKLYERIIIGNTLSCETMAKAAASALAVTEVNASMGKIVAAPTAGSSGVIPGALI
;
A
#
# COMPACT_ATOMS: atom_id res chain seq x y z
N MET A 1 12.85 20.00 -15.06
CA MET A 1 11.91 21.09 -14.76
C MET A 1 11.07 20.80 -13.51
N TYR A 2 10.70 19.54 -13.26
CA TYR A 2 9.87 19.15 -12.10
C TYR A 2 10.65 18.38 -11.01
N GLN A 3 11.97 18.24 -11.15
CA GLN A 3 12.80 17.55 -10.16
C GLN A 3 13.00 18.37 -8.88
N PHE A 4 13.09 17.69 -7.74
CA PHE A 4 13.29 18.25 -6.41
C PHE A 4 14.06 17.25 -5.54
N ASN A 5 14.81 17.75 -4.56
CA ASN A 5 15.53 16.97 -3.55
C ASN A 5 14.97 17.18 -2.14
N HIS A 6 14.31 18.32 -1.91
CA HIS A 6 13.75 18.68 -0.62
C HIS A 6 12.25 19.00 -0.68
N GLY A 7 11.55 18.81 0.44
CA GLY A 7 10.10 19.06 0.50
C GLY A 7 9.71 20.51 0.22
N TYR A 8 10.54 21.48 0.60
CA TYR A 8 10.26 22.89 0.30
C TYR A 8 10.34 23.19 -1.21
N GLU A 9 11.26 22.56 -1.94
CA GLU A 9 11.39 22.71 -3.40
C GLU A 9 10.14 22.15 -4.10
N LEU A 10 9.63 21.01 -3.64
CA LEU A 10 8.36 20.46 -4.11
C LEU A 10 7.20 21.46 -3.91
N LEU A 11 7.14 22.13 -2.76
CA LEU A 11 6.13 23.16 -2.50
C LEU A 11 6.32 24.44 -3.32
N GLU A 12 7.54 24.78 -3.71
CA GLU A 12 7.79 25.88 -4.65
C GLU A 12 7.33 25.52 -6.05
N LEU A 13 7.55 24.28 -6.49
CA LEU A 13 7.07 23.78 -7.79
C LEU A 13 5.55 23.79 -7.88
N THR A 14 4.84 23.35 -6.83
CA THR A 14 3.36 23.38 -6.82
C THR A 14 2.82 24.80 -6.99
N LYS A 15 3.44 25.79 -6.31
CA LYS A 15 3.09 27.22 -6.45
C LYS A 15 3.45 27.77 -7.83
N LYS A 16 4.66 27.48 -8.32
CA LYS A 16 5.17 27.97 -9.61
C LYS A 16 4.32 27.51 -10.79
N PHE A 17 3.90 26.24 -10.79
CA PHE A 17 3.11 25.65 -11.87
C PHE A 17 1.60 25.67 -11.60
N ASN A 18 1.17 26.08 -10.41
CA ASN A 18 -0.22 26.02 -9.95
C ASN A 18 -0.83 24.61 -10.07
N LEU A 19 -0.06 23.59 -9.65
CA LEU A 19 -0.46 22.17 -9.69
C LEU A 19 -0.36 21.54 -8.30
N PRO A 20 -1.20 20.54 -7.96
CA PRO A 20 -1.08 19.80 -6.71
C PRO A 20 0.19 18.94 -6.68
N ILE A 21 0.62 18.54 -5.47
CA ILE A 21 1.78 17.66 -5.24
C ILE A 21 1.72 16.41 -6.12
N SER A 22 0.55 15.77 -6.21
CA SER A 22 0.36 14.56 -7.01
C SER A 22 0.71 14.73 -8.48
N GLN A 23 0.39 15.88 -9.07
CA GLN A 23 0.72 16.16 -10.47
C GLN A 23 2.20 16.50 -10.64
N ILE A 24 2.80 17.27 -9.73
CA ILE A 24 4.23 17.55 -9.76
C ILE A 24 5.04 16.25 -9.68
N VAL A 25 4.68 15.34 -8.77
CA VAL A 25 5.37 14.05 -8.60
C VAL A 25 5.25 13.17 -9.84
N VAL A 26 4.06 13.10 -10.46
CA VAL A 26 3.87 12.32 -11.69
C VAL A 26 4.64 12.93 -12.86
N LEU A 27 4.67 14.27 -12.99
CA LEU A 27 5.47 14.95 -14.02
C LEU A 27 6.98 14.79 -13.79
N ALA A 28 7.43 14.78 -12.54
CA ALA A 28 8.81 14.48 -12.18
C ALA A 28 9.19 13.04 -12.54
N GLU A 29 8.29 12.07 -12.34
CA GLU A 29 8.52 10.67 -12.75
C GLU A 29 8.57 10.53 -14.28
N GLN A 30 7.68 11.21 -15.01
CA GLN A 30 7.72 11.26 -16.47
C GLN A 30 9.04 11.85 -16.98
N GLU A 31 9.50 12.96 -16.40
CA GLU A 31 10.78 13.59 -16.78
C GLU A 31 11.97 12.66 -16.48
N LYS A 32 11.93 11.95 -15.35
CA LYS A 32 13.02 11.07 -14.91
C LYS A 32 13.12 9.79 -15.73
N THR A 33 11.98 9.18 -16.07
CA THR A 33 11.93 7.88 -16.76
C THR A 33 11.81 8.00 -18.28
N GLY A 34 11.31 9.13 -18.77
CA GLY A 34 10.94 9.33 -20.18
C GLY A 34 9.66 8.60 -20.58
N GLU A 35 8.93 7.99 -19.64
CA GLU A 35 7.69 7.26 -19.91
C GLU A 35 6.48 8.19 -19.99
N GLY A 36 5.53 7.88 -20.88
CA GLY A 36 4.26 8.60 -20.93
C GLY A 36 3.40 8.40 -19.67
N LEU A 37 2.58 9.40 -19.36
CA LEU A 37 1.67 9.40 -18.19
C LEU A 37 0.84 8.12 -18.08
N ASP A 38 0.27 7.63 -19.18
CA ASP A 38 -0.57 6.43 -19.18
C ASP A 38 0.18 5.19 -18.69
N THR A 39 1.45 5.05 -19.07
CA THR A 39 2.32 3.95 -18.63
C THR A 39 2.60 4.03 -17.14
N ILE A 40 2.92 5.24 -16.63
CA ILE A 40 3.17 5.47 -15.20
C ILE A 40 1.92 5.12 -14.38
N PHE A 41 0.76 5.65 -14.78
CA PHE A 41 -0.50 5.33 -14.12
C PHE A 41 -0.87 3.85 -14.23
N GLN A 42 -0.53 3.19 -15.34
CA GLN A 42 -0.77 1.76 -15.48
C GLN A 42 0.09 0.94 -14.51
N LYS A 43 1.36 1.32 -14.30
CA LYS A 43 2.22 0.70 -13.27
C LYS A 43 1.63 0.90 -11.87
N MET A 44 1.17 2.10 -11.55
CA MET A 44 0.51 2.38 -10.27
C MET A 44 -0.76 1.54 -10.08
N ARG A 45 -1.59 1.39 -11.12
CA ARG A 45 -2.78 0.52 -11.10
C ARG A 45 -2.41 -0.95 -10.88
N ASN A 46 -1.36 -1.43 -11.53
CA ASN A 46 -0.88 -2.80 -11.33
C ASN A 46 -0.40 -3.03 -9.89
N ASN A 47 0.32 -2.08 -9.30
CA ASN A 47 0.73 -2.14 -7.90
C ASN A 47 -0.47 -2.19 -6.97
N LEU A 48 -1.47 -1.31 -7.18
CA LEU A 48 -2.70 -1.31 -6.39
C LEU A 48 -3.47 -2.64 -6.51
N LYS A 49 -3.50 -3.24 -7.70
CA LYS A 49 -4.11 -4.55 -7.91
C LYS A 49 -3.42 -5.63 -7.06
N VAL A 50 -2.09 -5.68 -7.09
CA VAL A 50 -1.31 -6.65 -6.30
C VAL A 50 -1.50 -6.41 -4.79
N MET A 51 -1.59 -5.16 -4.34
CA MET A 51 -1.90 -4.83 -2.94
C MET A 51 -3.27 -5.40 -2.52
N LYS A 52 -4.30 -5.24 -3.35
CA LYS A 52 -5.64 -5.81 -3.10
C LYS A 52 -5.63 -7.34 -3.09
N GLU A 53 -4.90 -7.95 -4.02
CA GLU A 53 -4.73 -9.41 -4.07
C GLU A 53 -4.05 -9.93 -2.79
N ALA A 54 -3.01 -9.24 -2.29
CA ALA A 54 -2.32 -9.60 -1.06
C ALA A 54 -3.23 -9.47 0.17
N ILE A 55 -4.02 -8.40 0.28
CA ILE A 55 -5.03 -8.29 1.35
C ILE A 55 -6.00 -9.46 1.26
N ASN A 56 -6.61 -9.69 0.09
CA ASN A 56 -7.60 -10.76 -0.07
C ASN A 56 -7.02 -12.13 0.29
N LYS A 57 -5.76 -12.39 -0.07
CA LYS A 57 -5.06 -13.62 0.30
C LYS A 57 -4.94 -13.76 1.82
N GLY A 58 -4.38 -12.74 2.50
CA GLY A 58 -4.16 -12.79 3.96
C GLY A 58 -5.43 -12.78 4.81
N LEU A 59 -6.55 -12.28 4.28
CA LEU A 59 -7.84 -12.30 4.98
C LEU A 59 -8.58 -13.63 4.87
N ASN A 60 -8.34 -14.43 3.83
CA ASN A 60 -9.14 -15.62 3.54
C ASN A 60 -8.37 -16.94 3.66
N GLU A 61 -7.09 -16.95 3.33
CA GLU A 61 -6.26 -18.16 3.39
C GLU A 61 -5.65 -18.37 4.78
N ASP A 62 -5.44 -19.64 5.15
CA ASP A 62 -4.75 -20.00 6.39
C ASP A 62 -3.23 -19.91 6.19
N LEU A 63 -2.72 -18.68 6.19
CA LEU A 63 -1.30 -18.39 6.01
C LEU A 63 -0.51 -18.68 7.29
N LYS A 64 0.68 -19.23 7.11
CA LYS A 64 1.72 -19.31 8.14
C LYS A 64 3.04 -18.83 7.58
N SER A 65 3.81 -18.13 8.40
CA SER A 65 5.18 -17.76 8.07
C SER A 65 6.07 -18.99 7.92
N VAL A 66 7.20 -18.82 7.23
CA VAL A 66 8.16 -19.92 7.00
C VAL A 66 8.68 -20.53 8.31
N SER A 67 8.82 -19.72 9.37
CA SER A 67 9.20 -20.21 10.70
C SER A 67 8.05 -20.87 11.47
N GLY A 68 6.81 -20.72 11.01
CA GLY A 68 5.61 -21.16 11.71
C GLY A 68 5.23 -20.32 12.94
N LEU A 69 5.93 -19.22 13.21
CA LEU A 69 5.73 -18.40 14.41
C LEU A 69 4.60 -17.37 14.30
N SER A 70 4.11 -17.11 13.09
CA SER A 70 3.09 -16.09 12.82
C SER A 70 2.19 -16.49 11.65
N GLY A 71 0.98 -15.92 11.61
CA GLY A 71 0.03 -16.09 10.51
C GLY A 71 -1.39 -16.44 10.97
N GLY A 72 -2.37 -15.97 10.19
CA GLY A 72 -3.79 -16.20 10.41
C GLY A 72 -4.44 -15.19 11.36
N ASP A 73 -3.71 -14.18 11.86
CA ASP A 73 -4.27 -13.17 12.76
C ASP A 73 -5.06 -12.12 11.98
N ALA A 74 -4.65 -11.83 10.73
CA ALA A 74 -5.42 -10.98 9.83
C ALA A 74 -6.83 -11.54 9.58
N LYS A 75 -6.93 -12.84 9.27
CA LYS A 75 -8.19 -13.55 9.09
C LYS A 75 -9.05 -13.53 10.36
N LYS A 76 -8.49 -13.88 11.52
CA LYS A 76 -9.23 -13.83 12.80
C LYS A 76 -9.77 -12.43 13.10
N LEU A 77 -8.97 -11.39 12.85
CA LEU A 77 -9.41 -10.00 13.07
C LEU A 77 -10.54 -9.64 12.10
N TYR A 78 -10.45 -10.07 10.84
CA TYR A 78 -11.50 -9.82 9.85
C TYR A 78 -12.81 -10.55 10.15
N GLU A 79 -12.77 -11.78 10.65
CA GLU A 79 -13.94 -12.50 11.14
C GLU A 79 -14.64 -11.73 12.28
N ARG A 80 -13.85 -11.13 13.19
CA ARG A 80 -14.37 -10.29 14.28
C ARG A 80 -15.03 -9.01 13.76
N ILE A 81 -14.48 -8.40 12.70
CA ILE A 81 -15.07 -7.24 12.02
C ILE A 81 -16.44 -7.61 11.44
N ILE A 82 -16.55 -8.74 10.73
CA ILE A 82 -17.80 -9.17 10.07
C ILE A 82 -18.95 -9.35 11.07
N ILE A 83 -18.67 -9.91 12.26
CA ILE A 83 -19.69 -10.12 13.29
C ILE A 83 -19.93 -8.89 14.18
N GLY A 84 -19.31 -7.74 13.86
CA GLY A 84 -19.44 -6.50 14.63
C GLY A 84 -18.83 -6.54 16.03
N ASN A 85 -17.85 -7.43 16.27
CA ASN A 85 -17.24 -7.64 17.58
C ASN A 85 -15.77 -7.16 17.60
N THR A 86 -15.57 -5.87 17.42
CA THR A 86 -14.26 -5.21 17.40
C THR A 86 -14.08 -4.33 18.64
N LEU A 87 -12.85 -4.24 19.13
CA LEU A 87 -12.52 -3.33 20.24
C LEU A 87 -12.54 -1.86 19.81
N SER A 88 -12.15 -1.59 18.57
CA SER A 88 -12.13 -0.26 17.95
C SER A 88 -13.27 -0.11 16.93
N CYS A 89 -13.36 1.06 16.28
CA CYS A 89 -14.28 1.25 15.17
C CYS A 89 -13.91 0.39 13.95
N GLU A 90 -14.91 0.08 13.13
CA GLU A 90 -14.78 -0.78 11.96
C GLU A 90 -13.67 -0.31 11.01
N THR A 91 -13.55 1.01 10.78
CA THR A 91 -12.50 1.59 9.91
C THR A 91 -11.10 1.27 10.41
N MET A 92 -10.84 1.47 11.71
CA MET A 92 -9.52 1.18 12.30
C MET A 92 -9.23 -0.32 12.29
N ALA A 93 -10.23 -1.14 12.60
CA ALA A 93 -10.09 -2.59 12.57
C ALA A 93 -9.79 -3.10 11.15
N LYS A 94 -10.48 -2.58 10.12
CA LYS A 94 -10.23 -2.90 8.71
C LYS A 94 -8.82 -2.50 8.28
N ALA A 95 -8.37 -1.30 8.64
CA ALA A 95 -7.01 -0.85 8.34
C ALA A 95 -5.95 -1.78 8.95
N ALA A 96 -6.14 -2.17 10.22
CA ALA A 96 -5.26 -3.11 10.90
C ALA A 96 -5.28 -4.52 10.28
N ALA A 97 -6.46 -5.04 9.94
CA ALA A 97 -6.62 -6.35 9.30
C ALA A 97 -5.95 -6.37 7.92
N SER A 98 -6.15 -5.34 7.09
CA SER A 98 -5.50 -5.18 5.79
C SER A 98 -3.98 -5.10 5.91
N ALA A 99 -3.46 -4.34 6.88
CA ALA A 99 -2.02 -4.24 7.09
C ALA A 99 -1.42 -5.58 7.54
N LEU A 100 -2.06 -6.27 8.49
CA LEU A 100 -1.65 -7.60 8.94
C LEU A 100 -1.70 -8.62 7.80
N ALA A 101 -2.75 -8.60 6.97
CA ALA A 101 -2.90 -9.52 5.85
C ALA A 101 -1.70 -9.46 4.91
N VAL A 102 -1.28 -8.25 4.52
CA VAL A 102 -0.12 -8.08 3.64
C VAL A 102 1.18 -8.48 4.33
N THR A 103 1.35 -8.16 5.61
CA THR A 103 2.53 -8.59 6.39
C THR A 103 2.62 -10.11 6.51
N GLU A 104 1.50 -10.82 6.69
CA GLU A 104 1.45 -12.28 6.74
C GLU A 104 1.71 -12.91 5.36
N VAL A 105 1.20 -12.31 4.27
CA VAL A 105 1.57 -12.72 2.90
C VAL A 105 3.08 -12.55 2.69
N ASN A 106 3.66 -11.44 3.14
CA ASN A 106 5.12 -11.25 3.06
C ASN A 106 5.89 -12.30 3.89
N ALA A 107 5.45 -12.56 5.13
CA ALA A 107 6.10 -13.53 6.03
C ALA A 107 5.98 -14.99 5.53
N SER A 108 4.97 -15.29 4.71
CA SER A 108 4.80 -16.56 4.01
C SER A 108 5.47 -16.59 2.63
N MET A 109 6.31 -15.60 2.31
CA MET A 109 7.00 -15.46 1.01
C MET A 109 6.06 -15.35 -0.19
N GLY A 110 4.83 -14.87 0.05
CA GLY A 110 3.87 -14.54 -0.99
C GLY A 110 4.20 -13.24 -1.73
N LYS A 111 3.50 -13.00 -2.83
CA LYS A 111 3.68 -11.81 -3.66
C LYS A 111 3.10 -10.57 -2.98
N ILE A 112 3.94 -9.55 -2.78
CA ILE A 112 3.57 -8.23 -2.22
C ILE A 112 4.16 -7.09 -3.06
N VAL A 113 3.76 -5.85 -2.75
CA VAL A 113 4.40 -4.63 -3.27
C VAL A 113 5.19 -3.99 -2.14
N ALA A 114 6.48 -3.71 -2.36
CA ALA A 114 7.31 -2.99 -1.40
C ALA A 114 6.84 -1.53 -1.28
N ALA A 115 6.72 -1.01 -0.05
CA ALA A 115 6.22 0.34 0.21
C ALA A 115 6.78 0.93 1.53
N PRO A 116 8.01 1.46 1.58
CA PRO A 116 9.05 1.38 0.55
C PRO A 116 9.84 0.06 0.56
N THR A 117 9.74 -0.76 1.62
CA THR A 117 10.41 -2.06 1.70
C THR A 117 9.39 -3.19 1.85
N ALA A 118 9.84 -4.45 1.76
CA ALA A 118 8.98 -5.60 1.99
C ALA A 118 8.45 -5.65 3.44
N GLY A 119 9.27 -5.26 4.42
CA GLY A 119 8.88 -5.27 5.84
C GLY A 119 7.77 -4.27 6.19
N SER A 120 7.66 -3.17 5.45
CA SER A 120 6.61 -2.15 5.64
C SER A 120 5.48 -2.24 4.62
N SER A 121 5.41 -3.32 3.82
CA SER A 121 4.49 -3.46 2.69
C SER A 121 3.00 -3.35 3.04
N GLY A 122 2.61 -3.63 4.30
CA GLY A 122 1.22 -3.53 4.75
C GLY A 122 0.72 -2.13 5.09
N VAL A 123 1.61 -1.13 5.25
CA VAL A 123 1.22 0.22 5.72
C VAL A 123 0.36 0.95 4.70
N ILE A 124 0.82 1.06 3.45
CA ILE A 124 0.06 1.75 2.39
C ILE A 124 -1.27 1.05 2.08
N PRO A 125 -1.32 -0.28 1.89
CA PRO A 125 -2.58 -0.99 1.68
C PRO A 125 -3.56 -0.80 2.83
N GLY A 126 -3.11 -0.89 4.09
CA GLY A 126 -3.97 -0.71 5.26
C GLY A 126 -4.52 0.72 5.41
N ALA A 127 -3.79 1.72 4.94
CA ALA A 127 -4.25 3.11 4.97
C ALA A 127 -5.15 3.49 3.79
N LEU A 128 -5.02 2.83 2.65
CA LEU A 128 -5.65 3.22 1.38
C LEU A 128 -6.90 2.39 1.01
N ILE A 129 -6.96 1.12 1.41
CA ILE A 129 -7.96 0.12 0.97
C ILE A 129 -8.89 -0.24 2.12
#